data_AF-A0A3M2SZW4-F1
#
_entry.id   AF-A0A3M2SZW4-F1
#
_cell.length_a   1.000
_cell.length_b   1.000
_cell.length_c   1.000
_cell.angle_alpha   90.00
_cell.angle_beta   90.00
_cell.angle_gamma   90.00
#
_symmetry.space_group_name_H-M   'P 1'
#
loop_
_entity.id
_entity.type
_entity.pdbx_description
1 polymer ?
#
loop_
_entity_poly.entity_id
_entity_poly.type
_entity_poly.pdbx_seq_one_letter_code
_entity_poly.pdbx_strand_id
1 'polypeptide(L)'
;MIPAEIAGVKQTEQKLRYFGDPSTCLAQTEIAKKADVHLTPRVGTNVALLNGIQYLLFKDGWANQNWMSQHVVGTDELREKVDAYTPQYVEELTGVPAEQLQQAAQIRGTTRSLLSTALQGVYKSNQATAAVCQINNINLLGHIGRPGSGILQMRASRQLRIIGKQGCNGEFPGFRNHMNPVHMQELADLWNIDYIFVPHWAPPIRIENMLSYMKDGSIGMMWISGTNPLVSLSNLARSRQILADPKTFILCQGIFMTETAAIADVVLPATQWGEKTGCFTNADRTIDLSHKAVDPPGQAKPDLDIFLGFSSRMGFKDKDGKSIAPWKTPEEVFTAFRKLSNDRPCDYSSITYEKLTGDSGIQWPCTAEFPLGKERLFEDGVFYTDIEYYESFGHDLKTGAPLSKDRYSSLNPAGRAILKAVDYTPPREVPDKEYPCDGLRPYAASRDFPSVKPVYA
;
A
#
# COMPACT_ATOMS: atom_id res chain seq x y z
N MET A 1 2.15 17.50 1.80
CA MET A 1 0.89 16.75 2.01
C MET A 1 0.39 16.30 0.65
N ILE A 2 -0.04 15.05 0.49
CA ILE A 2 -0.73 14.61 -0.73
C ILE A 2 -2.16 14.24 -0.28
N PRO A 3 -3.19 15.02 -0.61
CA PRO A 3 -4.53 14.92 -0.02
C PRO A 3 -5.24 13.62 -0.41
N ALA A 4 -6.16 13.12 0.40
CA ALA A 4 -6.98 11.98 -0.02
C ALA A 4 -7.87 12.39 -1.19
N GLU A 5 -7.64 11.87 -2.38
CA GLU A 5 -8.44 12.22 -3.56
C GLU A 5 -9.28 11.01 -3.95
N ILE A 6 -10.61 11.07 -3.84
CA ILE A 6 -11.55 10.11 -4.45
C ILE A 6 -12.17 10.81 -5.67
N ALA A 7 -11.95 10.29 -6.89
CA ALA A 7 -12.42 10.90 -8.13
C ALA A 7 -13.07 9.86 -9.05
N GLY A 8 -14.34 10.09 -9.41
CA GLY A 8 -15.10 9.31 -10.39
C GLY A 8 -15.23 10.04 -11.74
N VAL A 9 -15.06 9.32 -12.85
CA VAL A 9 -15.19 9.85 -14.22
C VAL A 9 -16.41 9.22 -14.93
N LYS A 10 -17.19 10.02 -15.67
CA LYS A 10 -18.16 9.53 -16.66
C LYS A 10 -17.83 10.11 -18.04
N GLN A 11 -17.91 9.25 -19.05
CA GLN A 11 -17.33 9.44 -20.39
C GLN A 11 -18.17 10.30 -21.36
N THR A 12 -18.98 11.26 -20.89
CA THR A 12 -19.84 12.02 -21.83
C THR A 12 -19.86 13.54 -21.65
N GLU A 13 -19.49 14.09 -20.50
CA GLU A 13 -19.20 15.53 -20.36
C GLU A 13 -18.14 15.68 -19.26
N GLN A 14 -17.04 16.38 -19.53
CA GLN A 14 -15.89 16.54 -18.62
C GLN A 14 -16.26 17.28 -17.32
N LYS A 15 -16.89 16.61 -16.34
CA LYS A 15 -17.05 17.13 -14.97
C LYS A 15 -16.68 16.05 -13.95
N LEU A 16 -15.73 16.39 -13.08
CA LEU A 16 -15.17 15.53 -12.03
C LEU A 16 -16.04 15.63 -10.77
N ARG A 17 -16.44 14.49 -10.21
CA ARG A 17 -17.16 14.40 -8.92
C ARG A 17 -16.15 14.12 -7.82
N TYR A 18 -16.01 15.05 -6.87
CA TYR A 18 -14.98 15.04 -5.82
C TYR A 18 -15.56 14.70 -4.44
N PHE A 19 -14.77 14.06 -3.59
CA PHE A 19 -15.09 13.84 -2.18
C PHE A 19 -13.83 13.99 -1.32
N GLY A 20 -13.82 15.00 -0.43
CA GLY A 20 -12.92 15.10 0.74
C GLY A 20 -11.62 15.88 0.56
N ASP A 21 -11.46 17.02 1.25
CA ASP A 21 -10.16 17.66 1.57
C ASP A 21 -10.14 18.10 3.06
N PRO A 22 -9.23 17.61 3.91
CA PRO A 22 -9.12 18.12 5.27
C PRO A 22 -8.56 19.54 5.30
N SER A 23 -9.24 20.42 6.05
CA SER A 23 -9.15 21.89 6.06
C SER A 23 -7.83 22.54 6.53
N THR A 24 -6.69 21.85 6.46
CA THR A 24 -5.38 22.44 6.81
C THR A 24 -4.63 23.04 5.60
N CYS A 25 -5.09 22.79 4.38
CA CYS A 25 -4.64 23.58 3.23
C CYS A 25 -5.45 24.88 3.17
N LEU A 26 -4.81 26.01 3.49
CA LEU A 26 -5.37 27.36 3.37
C LEU A 26 -5.79 27.75 1.94
N ALA A 27 -5.57 26.89 0.95
CA ALA A 27 -5.93 27.09 -0.46
C ALA A 27 -6.72 25.89 -1.00
N GLN A 28 -7.88 26.18 -1.59
CA GLN A 28 -8.70 25.20 -2.31
C GLN A 28 -7.91 24.59 -3.47
N THR A 29 -7.87 23.26 -3.55
CA THR A 29 -7.17 22.55 -4.64
C THR A 29 -7.84 22.79 -6.00
N GLU A 30 -7.08 22.64 -7.09
CA GLU A 30 -7.63 22.76 -8.46
C GLU A 30 -8.73 21.73 -8.75
N ILE A 31 -8.67 20.56 -8.10
CA ILE A 31 -9.71 19.53 -8.22
C ILE A 31 -10.98 19.98 -7.50
N ALA A 32 -10.84 20.51 -6.27
CA ALA A 32 -11.97 21.02 -5.49
C ALA A 32 -12.70 22.19 -6.19
N LYS A 33 -12.02 22.98 -7.02
CA LYS A 33 -12.66 24.04 -7.83
C LYS A 33 -13.55 23.50 -8.96
N LYS A 34 -13.27 22.28 -9.44
CA LYS A 34 -14.00 21.62 -10.54
C LYS A 34 -15.02 20.59 -10.06
N ALA A 35 -15.15 20.44 -8.76
CA ALA A 35 -15.99 19.46 -8.10
C ALA A 35 -17.48 19.83 -8.13
N ASP A 36 -18.35 18.84 -8.35
CA ASP A 36 -19.80 19.01 -8.11
C ASP A 36 -20.10 19.16 -6.60
N VAL A 37 -19.36 18.46 -5.73
CA VAL A 37 -19.46 18.54 -4.27
C VAL A 37 -18.06 18.56 -3.67
N HIS A 38 -17.83 19.42 -2.69
CA HIS A 38 -16.56 19.50 -1.97
C HIS A 38 -16.80 19.36 -0.47
N LEU A 39 -16.52 18.17 0.07
CA LEU A 39 -16.62 17.90 1.50
C LEU A 39 -15.31 18.26 2.19
N THR A 40 -15.35 19.09 3.24
CA THR A 40 -14.15 19.49 4.00
C THR A 40 -14.21 18.96 5.44
N PRO A 41 -13.98 17.65 5.66
CA PRO A 41 -14.03 17.09 7.01
C PRO A 41 -12.88 17.59 7.87
N ARG A 42 -13.12 17.68 9.18
CA ARG A 42 -12.05 17.85 10.18
C ARG A 42 -11.01 16.75 10.01
N VAL A 43 -9.73 17.11 10.16
CA VAL A 43 -8.60 16.17 10.07
C VAL A 43 -8.84 14.97 11.00
N GLY A 44 -8.63 13.76 10.48
CA GLY A 44 -8.79 12.51 11.23
C GLY A 44 -10.22 11.95 11.27
N THR A 45 -11.23 12.64 10.73
CA THR A 45 -12.64 12.20 10.78
C THR A 45 -13.10 11.39 9.55
N ASN A 46 -12.16 10.85 8.76
CA ASN A 46 -12.43 10.13 7.51
C ASN A 46 -13.43 8.97 7.69
N VAL A 47 -13.28 8.14 8.73
CA VAL A 47 -14.16 6.99 8.98
C VAL A 47 -15.59 7.44 9.28
N ALA A 48 -15.76 8.49 10.09
CA ALA A 48 -17.08 9.04 10.40
C ALA A 48 -17.79 9.53 9.13
N LEU A 49 -17.08 10.26 8.28
CA LEU A 49 -17.61 10.73 7.00
C LEU A 49 -18.05 9.58 6.09
N LEU A 50 -17.19 8.58 5.91
CA LEU A 50 -17.46 7.44 5.02
C LEU A 50 -18.55 6.52 5.57
N ASN A 51 -18.65 6.34 6.89
CA ASN A 51 -19.76 5.63 7.52
C ASN A 51 -21.08 6.38 7.32
N GLY A 52 -21.07 7.73 7.42
CA GLY A 52 -22.24 8.56 7.12
C GLY A 52 -22.73 8.44 5.68
N ILE A 53 -21.81 8.38 4.72
CA ILE A 53 -22.17 8.09 3.33
C ILE A 53 -22.81 6.71 3.25
N GLN A 54 -22.16 5.67 3.77
CA GLN A 54 -22.68 4.29 3.73
C GLN A 54 -24.07 4.16 4.39
N TYR A 55 -24.31 4.84 5.51
CA TYR A 55 -25.62 4.93 6.16
C TYR A 55 -26.70 5.40 5.18
N LEU A 56 -26.46 6.51 4.47
CA LEU A 56 -27.40 7.05 3.49
C LEU A 56 -27.61 6.10 2.30
N LEU A 57 -26.56 5.43 1.84
CA LEU A 57 -26.67 4.45 0.75
C LEU A 57 -27.56 3.26 1.12
N PHE A 58 -27.51 2.80 2.37
CA PHE A 58 -28.41 1.75 2.85
C PHE A 58 -29.82 2.26 3.09
N LYS A 59 -29.96 3.40 3.77
CA LYS A 59 -31.24 4.03 4.09
C LYS A 59 -32.07 4.33 2.84
N ASP A 60 -31.45 4.88 1.80
CA ASP A 60 -32.13 5.33 0.58
C ASP A 60 -32.20 4.23 -0.50
N GLY A 61 -31.76 3.00 -0.18
CA GLY A 61 -31.87 1.84 -1.09
C GLY A 61 -30.91 1.88 -2.29
N TRP A 62 -29.80 2.62 -2.20
CA TRP A 62 -28.80 2.74 -3.27
C TRP A 62 -27.67 1.70 -3.23
N ALA A 63 -27.68 0.81 -2.24
CA ALA A 63 -26.82 -0.38 -2.24
C ALA A 63 -27.42 -1.46 -3.14
N ASN A 64 -26.63 -2.02 -4.08
CA ASN A 64 -27.11 -3.05 -5.00
C ASN A 64 -27.33 -4.38 -4.26
N GLN A 65 -28.58 -4.63 -3.82
CA GLN A 65 -28.93 -5.80 -3.01
C GLN A 65 -28.67 -7.13 -3.74
N ASN A 66 -28.99 -7.21 -5.03
CA ASN A 66 -28.76 -8.42 -5.82
C ASN A 66 -27.27 -8.76 -5.88
N TRP A 67 -26.43 -7.78 -6.21
CA TRP A 67 -24.97 -7.93 -6.20
C TRP A 67 -24.43 -8.35 -4.84
N MET A 68 -24.85 -7.68 -3.76
CA MET A 68 -24.36 -7.99 -2.42
C MET A 68 -24.73 -9.41 -1.98
N SER A 69 -25.96 -9.85 -2.26
CA SER A 69 -26.42 -11.19 -1.89
C SER A 69 -25.60 -12.32 -2.54
N GLN A 70 -25.03 -12.05 -3.73
CA GLN A 70 -24.27 -13.02 -4.51
C GLN A 70 -22.77 -12.95 -4.25
N HIS A 71 -22.22 -11.73 -4.09
CA HIS A 71 -20.78 -11.50 -4.18
C HIS A 71 -20.16 -10.93 -2.92
N VAL A 72 -20.91 -10.73 -1.83
CA VAL A 72 -20.44 -10.02 -0.64
C VAL A 72 -20.85 -10.73 0.66
N VAL A 73 -20.00 -10.67 1.68
CA VAL A 73 -20.29 -11.04 3.06
C VAL A 73 -20.06 -9.86 4.02
N GLY A 74 -20.67 -9.91 5.20
CA GLY A 74 -20.54 -8.86 6.23
C GLY A 74 -21.49 -7.66 6.06
N THR A 75 -22.52 -7.78 5.20
CA THR A 75 -23.47 -6.70 4.95
C THR A 75 -24.26 -6.31 6.20
N ASP A 76 -24.74 -7.29 6.98
CA ASP A 76 -25.55 -7.00 8.17
C ASP A 76 -24.72 -6.33 9.27
N GLU A 77 -23.51 -6.81 9.52
CA GLU A 77 -22.57 -6.20 10.46
C GLU A 77 -22.23 -4.76 10.06
N LEU A 78 -22.00 -4.50 8.76
CA LEU A 78 -21.77 -3.14 8.27
C LEU A 78 -23.01 -2.26 8.44
N ARG A 79 -24.20 -2.76 8.10
CA ARG A 79 -25.46 -2.01 8.21
C ARG A 79 -25.71 -1.59 9.66
N GLU A 80 -25.67 -2.55 10.58
CA GLU A 80 -25.83 -2.29 12.02
C GLU A 80 -24.81 -1.27 12.52
N LYS A 81 -23.56 -1.36 12.05
CA LYS A 81 -22.50 -0.42 12.43
C LYS A 81 -22.78 1.00 11.95
N VAL A 82 -23.19 1.16 10.69
CA VAL A 82 -23.37 2.50 10.11
C VAL A 82 -24.70 3.15 10.52
N ASP A 83 -25.66 2.41 11.07
CA ASP A 83 -26.95 2.95 11.54
C ASP A 83 -26.82 4.07 12.57
N ALA A 84 -25.73 4.09 13.35
CA ALA A 84 -25.42 5.17 14.28
C ALA A 84 -24.97 6.48 13.60
N TYR A 85 -24.52 6.43 12.34
CA TYR A 85 -23.90 7.56 11.62
C TYR A 85 -24.93 8.38 10.84
N THR A 86 -25.92 8.90 11.56
CA THR A 86 -26.91 9.84 11.00
C THR A 86 -26.23 11.11 10.48
N PRO A 87 -26.82 11.83 9.49
CA PRO A 87 -26.23 13.06 8.96
C PRO A 87 -25.90 14.10 10.02
N GLN A 88 -26.77 14.26 11.02
CA GLN A 88 -26.57 15.19 12.13
C GLN A 88 -25.37 14.80 13.00
N TYR A 89 -25.23 13.51 13.32
CA TYR A 89 -24.09 13.00 14.09
C TYR A 89 -22.77 13.13 13.31
N VAL A 90 -22.80 12.86 12.01
CA VAL A 90 -21.63 12.99 11.14
C VAL A 90 -21.23 14.46 11.00
N GLU A 91 -22.18 15.38 10.91
CA GLU A 91 -21.93 16.83 10.89
C GLU A 91 -21.26 17.31 12.19
N GLU A 92 -21.70 16.84 13.35
CA GLU A 92 -21.07 17.15 14.63
C GLU A 92 -19.59 16.75 14.63
N LEU A 93 -19.30 15.48 14.28
CA LEU A 93 -17.96 14.92 14.27
C LEU A 93 -17.07 15.59 13.22
N THR A 94 -17.51 15.59 11.97
CA THR A 94 -16.69 15.96 10.81
C THR A 94 -16.71 17.45 10.50
N GLY A 95 -17.72 18.19 10.95
CA GLY A 95 -17.96 19.57 10.54
C GLY A 95 -18.47 19.73 9.11
N VAL A 96 -18.74 18.63 8.39
CA VAL A 96 -19.33 18.65 7.05
C VAL A 96 -20.85 18.83 7.19
N PRO A 97 -21.47 19.85 6.57
CA PRO A 97 -22.92 20.04 6.65
C PRO A 97 -23.70 18.80 6.21
N ALA A 98 -24.74 18.43 6.95
CA ALA A 98 -25.57 17.26 6.64
C ALA A 98 -26.13 17.29 5.21
N GLU A 99 -26.47 18.47 4.69
CA GLU A 99 -26.95 18.65 3.32
C GLU A 99 -25.89 18.25 2.28
N GLN A 100 -24.63 18.62 2.47
CA GLN A 100 -23.55 18.25 1.56
C GLN A 100 -23.26 16.74 1.62
N LEU A 101 -23.37 16.14 2.81
CA LEU A 101 -23.26 14.68 2.98
C LEU A 101 -24.37 13.95 2.22
N GLN A 102 -25.60 14.44 2.30
CA GLN A 102 -26.75 13.90 1.57
C GLN A 102 -26.57 14.04 0.06
N GLN A 103 -26.14 15.21 -0.41
CA GLN A 103 -25.84 15.44 -1.81
C GLN A 103 -24.75 14.49 -2.32
N ALA A 104 -23.71 14.27 -1.52
CA ALA A 104 -22.64 13.32 -1.83
C ALA A 104 -23.15 11.88 -1.97
N ALA A 105 -23.95 11.43 -0.99
CA ALA A 105 -24.55 10.10 -1.02
C ALA A 105 -25.50 9.93 -2.23
N GLN A 106 -26.29 10.95 -2.57
CA GLN A 106 -27.19 10.94 -3.73
C GLN A 106 -26.43 10.83 -5.05
N ILE A 107 -25.36 11.61 -5.21
CA ILE A 107 -24.50 11.55 -6.40
C ILE A 107 -23.91 10.14 -6.54
N ARG A 108 -23.40 9.57 -5.45
CA ARG A 108 -22.86 8.21 -5.47
C ARG A 108 -23.95 7.16 -5.69
N GLY A 109 -25.13 7.32 -5.10
CA GLY A 109 -26.21 6.34 -5.19
C GLY A 109 -26.86 6.25 -6.57
N THR A 110 -26.86 7.36 -7.30
CA THR A 110 -27.48 7.47 -8.64
C THR A 110 -26.49 7.32 -9.80
N THR A 111 -25.18 7.24 -9.54
CA THR A 111 -24.19 7.08 -10.60
C THR A 111 -24.15 5.66 -11.17
N ARG A 112 -23.96 5.56 -12.49
CA ARG A 112 -23.80 4.26 -13.19
C ARG A 112 -22.42 3.63 -12.97
N SER A 113 -21.39 4.46 -12.79
CA SER A 113 -20.00 4.05 -12.62
C SER A 113 -19.33 4.89 -11.54
N LEU A 114 -18.42 4.29 -10.78
CA LEU A 114 -17.69 4.94 -9.69
C LEU A 114 -16.23 4.48 -9.70
N LEU A 115 -15.33 5.38 -10.08
CA LEU A 115 -13.92 5.23 -9.78
C LEU A 115 -13.64 5.91 -8.45
N SER A 116 -12.92 5.24 -7.57
CA SER A 116 -12.43 5.81 -6.32
C SER A 116 -10.92 5.83 -6.31
N THR A 117 -10.31 6.89 -5.78
CA THR A 117 -8.88 6.94 -5.49
C THR A 117 -8.69 7.35 -4.03
N ALA A 118 -7.50 7.21 -3.48
CA ALA A 118 -7.16 7.78 -2.17
C ALA A 118 -5.66 8.03 -2.14
N LEU A 119 -5.24 9.12 -1.52
CA LEU A 119 -3.82 9.44 -1.30
C LEU A 119 -3.53 9.63 0.20
N GLN A 120 -2.45 10.35 0.52
CA GLN A 120 -1.84 10.37 1.85
C GLN A 120 -2.74 10.98 2.94
N GLY A 121 -3.73 11.81 2.61
CA GLY A 121 -4.72 12.28 3.59
C GLY A 121 -5.54 11.16 4.24
N VAL A 122 -5.69 10.01 3.57
CA VAL A 122 -6.31 8.81 4.11
C VAL A 122 -5.23 7.89 4.67
N TYR A 123 -4.15 7.64 3.92
CA TYR A 123 -3.11 6.68 4.32
C TYR A 123 -2.28 7.11 5.55
N LYS A 124 -2.19 8.43 5.82
CA LYS A 124 -1.48 9.01 6.97
C LYS A 124 -2.46 9.59 7.98
N SER A 125 -3.46 8.80 8.35
CA SER A 125 -4.42 9.14 9.41
C SER A 125 -4.41 8.07 10.51
N ASN A 126 -4.89 8.42 11.71
CA ASN A 126 -4.95 7.51 12.86
C ASN A 126 -5.73 6.20 12.57
N GLN A 127 -6.74 6.28 11.70
CA GLN A 127 -7.56 5.15 11.26
C GLN A 127 -7.40 4.88 9.75
N ALA A 128 -6.17 4.94 9.22
CA ALA A 128 -5.89 4.81 7.79
C ALA A 128 -6.45 3.53 7.16
N THR A 129 -6.13 2.34 7.72
CA THR A 129 -6.62 1.05 7.19
C THR A 129 -8.14 0.99 7.21
N ALA A 130 -8.76 1.43 8.31
CA ALA A 130 -10.21 1.49 8.46
C ALA A 130 -10.86 2.38 7.41
N ALA A 131 -10.33 3.57 7.17
CA ALA A 131 -10.84 4.50 6.15
C ALA A 131 -10.72 3.91 4.73
N VAL A 132 -9.60 3.27 4.39
CA VAL A 132 -9.43 2.57 3.10
C VAL A 132 -10.45 1.45 2.95
N CYS A 133 -10.70 0.67 4.02
CA CYS A 133 -11.74 -0.35 4.01
C CYS A 133 -13.13 0.25 3.76
N GLN A 134 -13.45 1.43 4.30
CA GLN A 134 -14.73 2.09 4.04
C GLN A 134 -14.86 2.57 2.58
N ILE A 135 -13.79 3.07 1.97
CA ILE A 135 -13.76 3.37 0.52
C ILE A 135 -14.01 2.08 -0.28
N ASN A 136 -13.36 0.97 0.10
CA ASN A 136 -13.58 -0.32 -0.54
C ASN A 136 -15.04 -0.76 -0.40
N ASN A 137 -15.62 -0.68 0.81
CA ASN A 137 -17.01 -1.02 1.06
C ASN A 137 -17.95 -0.27 0.11
N ILE A 138 -17.83 1.06 -0.02
CA ILE A 138 -18.66 1.88 -0.91
C ILE A 138 -18.62 1.41 -2.37
N ASN A 139 -17.47 0.96 -2.85
CA ASN A 139 -17.34 0.39 -4.21
C ASN A 139 -17.92 -1.04 -4.27
N LEU A 140 -17.74 -1.84 -3.23
CA LEU A 140 -18.26 -3.20 -3.13
C LEU A 140 -19.80 -3.28 -3.06
N LEU A 141 -20.49 -2.18 -2.74
CA LEU A 141 -21.95 -2.08 -2.82
C LEU A 141 -22.49 -2.02 -4.27
N GLY A 142 -21.70 -2.42 -5.27
CA GLY A 142 -22.15 -2.64 -6.66
C GLY A 142 -21.36 -1.93 -7.76
N HIS A 143 -20.24 -1.25 -7.45
CA HIS A 143 -19.40 -0.52 -8.40
C HIS A 143 -17.97 -1.09 -8.45
N ILE A 144 -17.85 -2.39 -8.76
CA ILE A 144 -16.58 -3.07 -9.01
C ILE A 144 -16.73 -4.03 -10.19
N GLY A 145 -15.63 -4.43 -10.83
CA GLY A 145 -15.67 -5.42 -11.92
C GLY A 145 -16.35 -4.96 -13.21
N ARG A 146 -16.53 -3.65 -13.43
CA ARG A 146 -17.15 -3.12 -14.66
C ARG A 146 -16.48 -1.83 -15.15
N PRO A 147 -16.63 -1.46 -16.43
CA PRO A 147 -16.03 -0.24 -16.98
C PRO A 147 -16.37 1.02 -16.16
N GLY A 148 -15.35 1.86 -15.93
CA GLY A 148 -15.46 3.08 -15.12
C GLY A 148 -15.72 2.84 -13.62
N SER A 149 -15.66 1.59 -13.14
CA SER A 149 -15.91 1.25 -11.75
C SER A 149 -14.75 0.50 -11.11
N GLY A 150 -14.34 0.93 -9.91
CA GLY A 150 -13.27 0.28 -9.16
C GLY A 150 -12.45 1.27 -8.35
N ILE A 151 -11.29 0.80 -7.89
CA ILE A 151 -10.45 1.56 -6.97
C ILE A 151 -9.06 1.70 -7.58
N LEU A 152 -8.68 2.93 -7.86
CA LEU A 152 -7.35 3.29 -8.34
C LEU A 152 -6.54 3.82 -7.16
N GLN A 153 -5.69 2.97 -6.59
CA GLN A 153 -4.77 3.42 -5.55
C GLN A 153 -3.59 4.18 -6.19
N MET A 154 -3.72 5.49 -6.25
CA MET A 154 -2.61 6.37 -6.64
C MET A 154 -1.60 6.46 -5.48
N ARG A 155 -0.43 5.84 -5.67
CA ARG A 155 0.67 5.91 -4.70
C ARG A 155 1.67 6.99 -5.11
N ALA A 156 2.35 7.57 -4.13
CA ALA A 156 3.28 8.68 -4.35
C ALA A 156 4.51 8.33 -5.20
N SER A 157 4.86 7.04 -5.31
CA SER A 157 5.95 6.58 -6.17
C SER A 157 5.56 5.37 -7.01
N ARG A 158 6.11 5.29 -8.22
CA ARG A 158 5.91 4.15 -9.16
C ARG A 158 6.39 2.82 -8.57
N GLN A 159 7.27 2.83 -7.57
CA GLN A 159 7.82 1.62 -6.96
C GLN A 159 6.95 1.06 -5.82
N LEU A 160 6.09 1.86 -5.18
CA LEU A 160 5.33 1.41 -4.01
C LEU A 160 4.38 0.24 -4.28
N ARG A 161 4.00 -0.04 -5.54
CA ARG A 161 3.21 -1.23 -5.90
C ARG A 161 4.07 -2.47 -6.15
N ILE A 162 5.35 -2.28 -6.45
CA ILE A 162 6.35 -3.35 -6.58
C ILE A 162 6.65 -3.94 -5.19
N ILE A 163 6.68 -3.08 -4.16
CA ILE A 163 7.03 -3.46 -2.79
C ILE A 163 6.12 -4.55 -2.23
N GLY A 164 4.79 -4.45 -2.37
CA GLY A 164 3.88 -5.50 -1.85
C GLY A 164 4.00 -6.81 -2.63
N LYS A 165 3.93 -6.76 -3.97
CA LYS A 165 3.97 -7.97 -4.80
C LYS A 165 5.31 -8.72 -4.75
N GLN A 166 6.42 -8.02 -4.48
CA GLN A 166 7.77 -8.60 -4.39
C GLN A 166 8.23 -8.84 -2.94
N GLY A 167 7.40 -8.51 -1.94
CA GLY A 167 7.68 -8.75 -0.53
C GLY A 167 8.60 -7.74 0.17
N CYS A 168 8.88 -6.59 -0.46
CA CYS A 168 9.80 -5.58 0.09
C CYS A 168 9.21 -4.76 1.26
N ASN A 169 7.96 -4.98 1.65
CA ASN A 169 7.34 -4.43 2.87
C ASN A 169 7.34 -5.42 4.05
N GLY A 170 8.03 -6.56 3.90
CA GLY A 170 8.07 -7.65 4.85
C GLY A 170 7.07 -8.76 4.57
N GLU A 171 6.11 -8.56 3.66
CA GLU A 171 5.20 -9.63 3.19
C GLU A 171 5.94 -10.60 2.25
N PHE A 172 5.34 -11.75 1.95
CA PHE A 172 5.96 -12.72 1.04
C PHE A 172 5.57 -12.46 -0.42
N PRO A 173 6.48 -12.68 -1.38
CA PRO A 173 6.26 -12.32 -2.76
C PRO A 173 5.13 -13.14 -3.41
N GLY A 174 4.41 -12.52 -4.34
CA GLY A 174 3.24 -13.11 -4.99
C GLY A 174 1.98 -13.09 -4.11
N PHE A 175 1.87 -12.16 -3.16
CA PHE A 175 0.75 -12.05 -2.21
C PHE A 175 0.55 -13.32 -1.38
N ARG A 176 1.65 -13.94 -0.94
CA ARG A 176 1.61 -15.21 -0.21
C ARG A 176 1.43 -14.98 1.28
N ASN A 177 0.50 -15.72 1.85
CA ASN A 177 0.30 -15.74 3.30
C ASN A 177 1.34 -16.57 4.05
N HIS A 178 2.09 -15.93 4.95
CA HIS A 178 3.05 -16.56 5.87
C HIS A 178 2.46 -17.67 6.77
N MET A 179 1.16 -17.63 7.05
CA MET A 179 0.44 -18.64 7.85
C MET A 179 -0.05 -19.83 7.01
N ASN A 180 0.04 -19.76 5.67
CA ASN A 180 -0.37 -20.86 4.81
C ASN A 180 0.85 -21.75 4.50
N PRO A 181 0.89 -23.00 5.01
CA PRO A 181 2.02 -23.89 4.79
C PRO A 181 2.22 -24.25 3.32
N VAL A 182 1.15 -24.31 2.51
CA VAL A 182 1.24 -24.57 1.07
C VAL A 182 1.97 -23.43 0.37
N HIS A 183 1.58 -22.18 0.65
CA HIS A 183 2.25 -21.01 0.08
C HIS A 183 3.74 -20.95 0.44
N MET A 184 4.08 -21.28 1.69
CA MET A 184 5.46 -21.25 2.15
C MET A 184 6.28 -22.42 1.57
N GLN A 185 5.65 -23.59 1.39
CA GLN A 185 6.27 -24.72 0.69
C GLN A 185 6.54 -24.40 -0.78
N GLU A 186 5.61 -23.77 -1.49
CA GLU A 186 5.83 -23.30 -2.87
C GLU A 186 7.06 -22.38 -2.96
N LEU A 187 7.24 -21.47 -1.99
CA LEU A 187 8.42 -20.60 -1.96
C LEU A 187 9.70 -21.38 -1.67
N ALA A 188 9.65 -22.35 -0.74
CA ALA A 188 10.77 -23.22 -0.45
C ALA A 188 11.21 -23.97 -1.71
N ASP A 189 10.26 -24.50 -2.48
CA ASP A 189 10.50 -25.24 -3.71
C ASP A 189 11.04 -24.33 -4.81
N LEU A 190 10.47 -23.13 -4.98
CA LEU A 190 10.92 -22.13 -5.96
C LEU A 190 12.35 -21.64 -5.70
N TRP A 191 12.74 -21.51 -4.44
CA TRP A 191 14.09 -21.11 -4.03
C TRP A 191 15.03 -22.29 -3.83
N ASN A 192 14.53 -23.53 -3.96
CA ASN A 192 15.26 -24.76 -3.70
C ASN A 192 15.90 -24.81 -2.29
N ILE A 193 15.19 -24.32 -1.27
CA ILE A 193 15.64 -24.32 0.14
C ILE A 193 14.75 -25.20 1.00
N ASP A 194 15.25 -25.64 2.16
CA ASP A 194 14.39 -26.41 3.07
C ASP A 194 13.33 -25.51 3.67
N TYR A 195 12.12 -26.06 3.84
CA TYR A 195 10.98 -25.34 4.38
C TYR A 195 11.32 -24.64 5.71
N ILE A 196 12.14 -25.28 6.56
CA ILE A 196 12.59 -24.74 7.84
C ILE A 196 13.41 -23.44 7.72
N PHE A 197 14.00 -23.15 6.54
CA PHE A 197 14.74 -21.92 6.27
C PHE A 197 13.85 -20.79 5.74
N VAL A 198 12.58 -21.04 5.43
CA VAL A 198 11.63 -19.98 5.06
C VAL A 198 11.20 -19.24 6.34
N PRO A 199 11.48 -17.93 6.48
CA PRO A 199 11.31 -17.23 7.75
C PRO A 199 9.87 -16.78 8.03
N HIS A 200 8.94 -17.72 8.16
CA HIS A 200 7.50 -17.44 8.23
C HIS A 200 6.85 -17.70 9.61
N TRP A 201 7.64 -17.96 10.65
CA TRP A 201 7.17 -18.25 12.02
C TRP A 201 6.57 -17.06 12.77
N ALA A 202 6.71 -15.84 12.23
CA ALA A 202 6.14 -14.64 12.80
C ALA A 202 5.60 -13.72 11.70
N PRO A 203 4.67 -12.79 12.04
CA PRO A 203 4.20 -11.80 11.09
C PRO A 203 5.33 -10.89 10.57
N PRO A 204 5.19 -10.35 9.35
CA PRO A 204 6.08 -9.33 8.80
C PRO A 204 6.40 -8.20 9.78
N ILE A 205 7.69 -7.96 9.99
CA ILE A 205 8.16 -6.91 10.90
C ILE A 205 8.15 -5.57 10.15
N ARG A 206 7.41 -4.59 10.68
CA ARG A 206 7.35 -3.23 10.12
C ARG A 206 8.42 -2.31 10.71
N ILE A 207 8.73 -1.22 10.02
CA ILE A 207 9.82 -0.30 10.37
C ILE A 207 9.79 0.22 11.82
N GLU A 208 8.61 0.55 12.37
CA GLU A 208 8.50 1.01 13.77
C GLU A 208 8.88 -0.08 14.79
N ASN A 209 8.60 -1.35 14.46
CA ASN A 209 9.06 -2.49 15.25
C ASN A 209 10.56 -2.71 15.06
N MET A 210 11.07 -2.59 13.83
CA MET A 210 12.52 -2.67 13.56
C MET A 210 13.29 -1.62 14.37
N LEU A 211 12.84 -0.37 14.43
CA LEU A 211 13.45 0.68 15.25
C LEU A 211 13.45 0.32 16.74
N SER A 212 12.37 -0.29 17.24
CA SER A 212 12.30 -0.74 18.62
C SER A 212 13.31 -1.87 18.88
N TYR A 213 13.41 -2.84 17.97
CA TYR A 213 14.40 -3.92 18.06
C TYR A 213 15.85 -3.45 17.90
N MET A 214 16.12 -2.42 17.10
CA MET A 214 17.42 -1.76 17.03
C MET A 214 17.77 -1.11 18.36
N LYS A 215 16.83 -0.36 18.95
CA LYS A 215 17.00 0.27 20.27
C LYS A 215 17.33 -0.76 21.36
N ASP A 216 16.65 -1.90 21.34
CA ASP A 216 16.83 -2.99 22.30
C ASP A 216 18.06 -3.87 22.01
N GLY A 217 18.75 -3.64 20.88
CA GLY A 217 19.93 -4.39 20.46
C GLY A 217 19.64 -5.77 19.85
N SER A 218 18.38 -6.07 19.55
CA SER A 218 17.99 -7.32 18.87
C SER A 218 18.31 -7.31 17.37
N ILE A 219 18.40 -6.11 16.76
CA ILE A 219 18.90 -5.93 15.39
C ILE A 219 20.29 -5.30 15.48
N GLY A 220 21.31 -6.06 15.07
CA GLY A 220 22.70 -5.59 15.03
C GLY A 220 23.14 -5.01 13.68
N MET A 221 22.34 -5.20 12.63
CA MET A 221 22.62 -4.69 11.29
C MET A 221 21.34 -4.21 10.60
N MET A 222 21.39 -3.03 9.97
CA MET A 222 20.29 -2.48 9.17
C MET A 222 20.79 -2.10 7.78
N TRP A 223 20.24 -2.73 6.74
CA TRP A 223 20.51 -2.38 5.35
C TRP A 223 19.39 -1.47 4.81
N ILE A 224 19.72 -0.20 4.60
CA ILE A 224 18.83 0.84 4.10
C ILE A 224 19.09 1.02 2.61
N SER A 225 18.13 0.66 1.75
CA SER A 225 18.26 0.76 0.29
C SER A 225 17.25 1.75 -0.29
N GLY A 226 17.73 2.73 -1.04
CA GLY A 226 16.90 3.64 -1.84
C GLY A 226 15.97 4.55 -1.03
N THR A 227 16.28 4.82 0.24
CA THR A 227 15.44 5.65 1.13
C THR A 227 16.27 6.44 2.14
N ASN A 228 15.67 7.47 2.74
CA ASN A 228 16.30 8.40 3.68
C ASN A 228 15.50 8.52 5.00
N PRO A 229 15.54 7.50 5.87
CA PRO A 229 14.74 7.43 7.09
C PRO A 229 15.00 8.56 8.10
N LEU A 230 16.18 9.18 8.12
CA LEU A 230 16.46 10.34 9.00
C LEU A 230 15.65 11.60 8.67
N VAL A 231 14.97 11.61 7.51
CA VAL A 231 14.12 12.70 7.04
C VAL A 231 12.68 12.25 6.83
N SER A 232 12.46 11.00 6.40
CA SER A 232 11.14 10.53 5.96
C SER A 232 10.31 9.83 7.03
N LEU A 233 10.92 9.35 8.13
CA LEU A 233 10.19 8.65 9.20
C LEU A 233 9.45 9.61 10.13
N SER A 234 8.40 9.10 10.76
CA SER A 234 7.71 9.77 11.88
C SER A 234 8.63 9.90 13.10
N ASN A 235 8.30 10.86 13.98
CA ASN A 235 9.04 11.12 15.22
C ASN A 235 10.55 11.19 15.00
N LEU A 236 10.97 12.18 14.21
CA LEU A 236 12.35 12.31 13.73
C LEU A 236 13.39 12.32 14.86
N ALA A 237 13.07 12.89 16.02
CA ALA A 237 13.98 12.90 17.17
C ALA A 237 14.30 11.47 17.62
N ARG A 238 13.26 10.64 17.86
CA ARG A 238 13.43 9.22 18.22
C ARG A 238 14.14 8.44 17.12
N SER A 239 13.70 8.60 15.88
CA SER A 239 14.25 7.85 14.74
C SER A 239 15.73 8.17 14.52
N ARG A 240 16.12 9.44 14.63
CA ARG A 240 17.53 9.87 14.55
C ARG A 240 18.36 9.32 15.70
N GLN A 241 17.84 9.35 16.92
CA GLN A 241 18.54 8.80 18.08
C GLN A 241 18.83 7.30 17.90
N ILE A 242 17.84 6.53 17.43
CA ILE A 242 17.99 5.08 17.23
C ILE A 242 18.95 4.78 16.08
N LEU A 243 18.82 5.48 14.95
CA LEU A 243 19.66 5.24 13.77
C LEU A 243 21.11 5.69 13.95
N ALA A 244 21.36 6.66 14.83
CA ALA A 244 22.71 7.10 15.18
C ALA A 244 23.33 6.32 16.35
N ASP A 245 22.62 5.34 16.94
CA ASP A 245 23.15 4.51 18.02
C ASP A 245 24.21 3.54 17.43
N PRO A 246 25.47 3.57 17.90
CA PRO A 246 26.56 2.76 17.37
C PRO A 246 26.39 1.25 17.60
N LYS A 247 25.35 0.82 18.34
CA LYS A 247 25.03 -0.61 18.52
C LYS A 247 24.57 -1.30 17.23
N THR A 248 24.06 -0.56 16.26
CA THR A 248 23.58 -1.13 14.99
C THR A 248 24.51 -0.74 13.86
N PHE A 249 25.03 -1.71 13.13
CA PHE A 249 25.79 -1.49 11.90
C PHE A 249 24.85 -1.04 10.77
N ILE A 250 25.06 0.14 10.22
CA ILE A 250 24.22 0.75 9.18
C ILE A 250 24.91 0.65 7.81
N LEU A 251 24.25 -0.07 6.90
CA LEU A 251 24.61 -0.10 5.49
C LEU A 251 23.62 0.76 4.70
N CYS A 252 24.10 1.78 3.99
CA CYS A 252 23.26 2.64 3.15
C CYS A 252 23.58 2.43 1.67
N GLN A 253 22.59 1.99 0.90
CA GLN A 253 22.67 1.83 -0.55
C GLN A 253 21.84 2.92 -1.23
N GLY A 254 22.49 3.79 -1.99
CA GLY A 254 21.80 4.95 -2.55
C GLY A 254 22.57 5.69 -3.63
N ILE A 255 21.88 6.64 -4.26
CA ILE A 255 22.35 7.41 -5.42
C ILE A 255 22.97 8.76 -5.03
N PHE A 256 22.73 9.23 -3.81
CA PHE A 256 23.21 10.51 -3.28
C PHE A 256 23.69 10.37 -1.83
N MET A 257 24.57 11.27 -1.41
CA MET A 257 24.94 11.43 -0.01
C MET A 257 23.78 12.10 0.75
N THR A 258 22.85 11.30 1.25
CA THR A 258 21.73 11.75 2.09
C THR A 258 22.14 11.87 3.55
N GLU A 259 21.28 12.45 4.39
CA GLU A 259 21.46 12.49 5.84
C GLU A 259 21.65 11.08 6.40
N THR A 260 20.89 10.09 5.91
CA THR A 260 21.05 8.70 6.34
C THR A 260 22.37 8.10 5.87
N ALA A 261 22.81 8.40 4.65
CA ALA A 261 24.11 7.94 4.15
C ALA A 261 25.28 8.56 4.92
N ALA A 262 25.14 9.81 5.37
CA ALA A 262 26.17 10.54 6.10
C ALA A 262 26.47 9.95 7.49
N ILE A 263 25.54 9.19 8.08
CA ILE A 263 25.75 8.49 9.35
C ILE A 263 26.02 6.99 9.20
N ALA A 264 25.98 6.47 7.97
CA ALA A 264 26.12 5.03 7.74
C ALA A 264 27.57 4.58 7.93
N ASP A 265 27.77 3.38 8.46
CA ASP A 265 29.10 2.76 8.57
C ASP A 265 29.68 2.44 7.19
N VAL A 266 28.82 2.04 6.25
CA VAL A 266 29.19 1.76 4.86
C VAL A 266 28.14 2.34 3.91
N VAL A 267 28.63 3.02 2.87
CA VAL A 267 27.81 3.52 1.77
C VAL A 267 28.13 2.73 0.49
N LEU A 268 27.10 2.15 -0.13
CA LEU A 268 27.19 1.45 -1.41
C LEU A 268 26.56 2.33 -2.51
N PRO A 269 27.35 2.86 -3.46
CA PRO A 269 26.81 3.71 -4.52
C PRO A 269 25.97 2.89 -5.51
N ALA A 270 24.68 3.23 -5.58
CA ALA A 270 23.72 2.61 -6.49
C ALA A 270 23.48 3.48 -7.73
N THR A 271 22.98 2.89 -8.81
CA THR A 271 22.65 3.61 -10.04
C THR A 271 21.25 4.19 -10.06
N GLN A 272 21.05 5.27 -10.80
CA GLN A 272 19.75 5.87 -11.06
C GLN A 272 18.94 5.10 -12.11
N TRP A 273 17.68 5.51 -12.32
CA TRP A 273 16.75 4.85 -13.24
C TRP A 273 17.25 4.79 -14.69
N GLY A 274 17.87 5.86 -15.20
CA GLY A 274 18.41 5.91 -16.56
C GLY A 274 19.74 5.18 -16.76
N GLU A 275 20.34 4.70 -15.67
CA GLU A 275 21.67 4.06 -15.67
C GLU A 275 21.60 2.53 -15.58
N LYS A 276 20.39 1.97 -15.48
CA LYS A 276 20.14 0.52 -15.35
C LYS A 276 18.91 0.10 -16.13
N THR A 277 18.85 -1.19 -16.44
CA THR A 277 17.68 -1.82 -17.06
C THR A 277 16.84 -2.53 -16.01
N GLY A 278 15.52 -2.40 -16.08
CA GLY A 278 14.59 -3.09 -15.19
C GLY A 278 13.13 -2.74 -15.49
N CYS A 279 12.21 -3.35 -14.75
CA CYS A 279 10.78 -3.14 -14.96
C CYS A 279 10.16 -2.23 -13.90
N PHE A 280 9.22 -1.39 -14.31
CA PHE A 280 8.35 -0.60 -13.42
C PHE A 280 6.92 -1.13 -13.44
N THR A 281 6.11 -0.76 -12.44
CA THR A 281 4.69 -1.11 -12.42
C THR A 281 3.86 0.09 -12.01
N ASN A 282 2.95 0.49 -12.89
CA ASN A 282 2.13 1.69 -12.74
C ASN A 282 0.90 1.46 -11.84
N ALA A 283 0.20 2.56 -11.54
CA ALA A 283 -0.96 2.59 -10.65
C ALA A 283 -2.15 1.74 -11.13
N ASP A 284 -2.22 1.45 -12.42
CA ASP A 284 -3.24 0.61 -13.07
C ASP A 284 -2.83 -0.86 -13.21
N ARG A 285 -1.58 -1.24 -12.84
CA ARG A 285 -0.93 -2.57 -12.95
C ARG A 285 -0.10 -2.74 -14.22
N THR A 286 -0.01 -1.73 -15.07
CA THR A 286 0.80 -1.78 -16.31
C THR A 286 2.28 -1.91 -15.94
N ILE A 287 2.96 -2.86 -16.58
CA ILE A 287 4.39 -3.11 -16.44
C ILE A 287 5.10 -2.54 -17.66
N ASP A 288 6.11 -1.72 -17.41
CA ASP A 288 6.96 -1.15 -18.46
C ASP A 288 8.39 -1.64 -18.28
N LEU A 289 9.09 -1.89 -19.39
CA LEU A 289 10.53 -2.13 -19.39
C LEU A 289 11.26 -0.80 -19.59
N SER A 290 12.15 -0.47 -18.65
CA SER A 290 13.05 0.68 -18.75
C SER A 290 14.43 0.18 -19.14
N HIS A 291 14.93 0.64 -20.27
CA HIS A 291 16.30 0.35 -20.70
C HIS A 291 17.29 1.36 -20.12
N LYS A 292 18.50 0.89 -19.86
CA LYS A 292 19.65 1.76 -19.59
C LYS A 292 19.84 2.73 -20.76
N ALA A 293 19.85 4.02 -20.45
CA ALA A 293 20.05 5.12 -21.39
C ALA A 293 21.46 5.71 -21.34
N VAL A 294 22.09 5.73 -20.15
CA VAL A 294 23.44 6.28 -19.94
C VAL A 294 24.28 5.37 -19.05
N ASP A 295 25.60 5.51 -19.10
CA ASP A 295 26.49 4.76 -18.21
C ASP A 295 26.45 5.28 -16.77
N PRO A 296 26.50 4.37 -15.77
CA PRO A 296 26.67 4.72 -14.36
C PRO A 296 27.86 5.66 -14.09
N PRO A 297 27.72 6.65 -13.20
CA PRO A 297 28.85 7.47 -12.78
C PRO A 297 29.81 6.69 -11.86
N GLY A 298 31.11 6.83 -12.12
CA GLY A 298 32.17 6.31 -11.26
C GLY A 298 32.08 4.80 -11.03
N GLN A 299 31.92 4.40 -9.77
CA GLN A 299 31.83 3.00 -9.35
C GLN A 299 30.40 2.56 -9.01
N ALA A 300 29.39 3.38 -9.33
CA ALA A 300 28.00 3.06 -9.04
C ALA A 300 27.58 1.78 -9.77
N LYS A 301 26.82 0.92 -9.09
CA LYS A 301 26.30 -0.34 -9.64
C LYS A 301 24.78 -0.40 -9.55
N PRO A 302 24.09 -1.09 -10.48
CA PRO A 302 22.69 -1.46 -10.29
C PRO A 302 22.46 -2.12 -8.93
N ASP A 303 21.35 -1.79 -8.28
CA ASP A 303 20.99 -2.35 -6.96
C ASP A 303 21.02 -3.88 -6.97
N LEU A 304 20.56 -4.48 -8.08
CA LEU A 304 20.59 -5.92 -8.29
C LEU A 304 22.01 -6.48 -8.20
N ASP A 305 22.98 -5.87 -8.89
CA ASP A 305 24.38 -6.31 -8.90
C ASP A 305 25.00 -6.23 -7.50
N ILE A 306 24.60 -5.25 -6.70
CA ILE A 306 25.02 -5.13 -5.30
C ILE A 306 24.47 -6.30 -4.47
N PHE A 307 23.17 -6.60 -4.58
CA PHE A 307 22.55 -7.73 -3.87
C PHE A 307 23.14 -9.09 -4.30
N LEU A 308 23.34 -9.31 -5.60
CA LEU A 308 23.97 -10.52 -6.12
C LEU A 308 25.43 -10.64 -5.65
N GLY A 309 26.15 -9.51 -5.65
CA GLY A 309 27.53 -9.43 -5.16
C GLY A 309 27.65 -9.72 -3.67
N PHE A 310 26.67 -9.29 -2.87
CA PHE A 310 26.58 -9.61 -1.44
C PHE A 310 26.29 -11.10 -1.23
N SER A 311 25.23 -11.63 -1.87
CA SER A 311 24.85 -13.04 -1.78
C SER A 311 26.01 -13.98 -2.14
N SER A 312 26.74 -13.67 -3.22
CA SER A 312 27.92 -14.43 -3.65
C SER A 312 29.05 -14.43 -2.63
N ARG A 313 29.34 -13.29 -1.99
CA ARG A 313 30.40 -13.17 -0.97
C ARG A 313 30.04 -13.87 0.34
N MET A 314 28.77 -13.83 0.71
CA MET A 314 28.26 -14.57 1.87
C MET A 314 28.21 -16.08 1.63
N GLY A 315 28.26 -16.51 0.37
CA GLY A 315 28.27 -17.93 0.01
C GLY A 315 26.93 -18.61 0.30
N PHE A 316 25.81 -17.88 0.18
CA PHE A 316 24.49 -18.44 0.40
C PHE A 316 24.15 -19.52 -0.63
N LYS A 317 23.79 -20.70 -0.16
CA LYS A 317 23.57 -21.89 -0.98
C LYS A 317 22.18 -22.49 -0.78
N ASP A 318 21.68 -23.11 -1.85
CA ASP A 318 20.47 -23.91 -1.87
C ASP A 318 20.73 -25.35 -1.41
N LYS A 319 19.71 -26.22 -1.41
CA LYS A 319 19.84 -27.64 -1.01
C LYS A 319 20.87 -28.43 -1.82
N ASP A 320 21.08 -28.05 -3.08
CA ASP A 320 22.03 -28.71 -3.99
C ASP A 320 23.46 -28.13 -3.86
N GLY A 321 23.67 -27.18 -2.95
CA GLY A 321 24.94 -26.49 -2.77
C GLY A 321 25.27 -25.45 -3.84
N LYS A 322 24.29 -25.06 -4.67
CA LYS A 322 24.39 -23.99 -5.68
C LYS A 322 24.01 -22.64 -5.06
N SER A 323 24.35 -21.53 -5.72
CA SER A 323 23.95 -20.19 -5.24
C SER A 323 22.43 -20.04 -5.19
N ILE A 324 21.89 -19.50 -4.09
CA ILE A 324 20.45 -19.14 -4.01
C ILE A 324 20.06 -17.99 -4.95
N ALA A 325 21.06 -17.23 -5.42
CA ALA A 325 20.87 -16.12 -6.36
C ALA A 325 21.79 -16.30 -7.57
N PRO A 326 21.49 -17.24 -8.49
CA PRO A 326 22.37 -17.61 -9.59
C PRO A 326 22.32 -16.63 -10.78
N TRP A 327 21.50 -15.60 -10.69
CA TRP A 327 21.21 -14.68 -11.79
C TRP A 327 22.38 -13.73 -12.07
N LYS A 328 22.50 -13.31 -13.33
CA LYS A 328 23.52 -12.37 -13.83
C LYS A 328 22.90 -11.15 -14.50
N THR A 329 21.64 -11.23 -14.91
CA THR A 329 20.95 -10.15 -15.62
C THR A 329 19.59 -9.84 -15.00
N PRO A 330 19.06 -8.62 -15.17
CA PRO A 330 17.70 -8.29 -14.76
C PRO A 330 16.63 -9.19 -15.40
N GLU A 331 16.84 -9.64 -16.64
CA GLU A 331 15.91 -10.51 -17.36
C GLU A 331 15.83 -11.91 -16.75
N GLU A 332 16.95 -12.45 -16.27
CA GLU A 332 16.97 -13.74 -15.57
C GLU A 332 16.19 -13.65 -14.24
N VAL A 333 16.34 -12.55 -13.51
CA VAL A 333 15.56 -12.28 -12.28
C VAL A 333 14.08 -12.10 -12.60
N PHE A 334 13.76 -11.36 -13.67
CA PHE A 334 12.39 -11.23 -14.14
C PHE A 334 11.80 -12.60 -14.50
N THR A 335 12.57 -13.47 -15.15
CA THR A 335 12.16 -14.84 -15.49
C THR A 335 11.92 -15.69 -14.25
N ALA A 336 12.73 -15.55 -13.20
CA ALA A 336 12.46 -16.17 -11.91
C ALA A 336 11.16 -15.63 -11.29
N PHE A 337 10.91 -14.32 -11.36
CA PHE A 337 9.67 -13.72 -10.89
C PHE A 337 8.43 -14.17 -11.68
N ARG A 338 8.54 -14.41 -13.00
CA ARG A 338 7.46 -15.00 -13.81
C ARG A 338 7.02 -16.35 -13.26
N LYS A 339 7.97 -17.21 -12.90
CA LYS A 339 7.68 -18.51 -12.28
C LYS A 339 7.05 -18.34 -10.90
N LEU A 340 7.60 -17.43 -10.09
CA LEU A 340 7.13 -17.18 -8.73
C LEU A 340 5.69 -16.64 -8.68
N SER A 341 5.34 -15.81 -9.65
CA SER A 341 4.03 -15.15 -9.74
C SER A 341 2.98 -15.97 -10.47
N ASN A 342 3.35 -17.09 -11.09
CA ASN A 342 2.40 -17.98 -11.77
C ASN A 342 1.30 -18.42 -10.80
N ASP A 343 0.05 -18.33 -11.25
CA ASP A 343 -1.15 -18.63 -10.47
C ASP A 343 -1.27 -17.79 -9.18
N ARG A 344 -0.75 -16.56 -9.19
CA ARG A 344 -0.91 -15.57 -8.10
C ARG A 344 -1.66 -14.35 -8.62
N PRO A 345 -2.21 -13.48 -7.74
CA PRO A 345 -2.94 -12.29 -8.19
C PRO A 345 -2.15 -11.40 -9.17
N CYS A 346 -0.82 -11.34 -8.98
CA CYS A 346 0.12 -10.64 -9.87
C CYS A 346 0.80 -11.54 -10.90
N ASP A 347 0.05 -12.38 -11.60
CA ASP A 347 0.61 -13.36 -12.56
C ASP A 347 1.34 -12.72 -13.76
N TYR A 348 2.61 -13.08 -13.96
CA TYR A 348 3.48 -12.62 -15.07
C TYR A 348 3.87 -13.77 -16.01
N SER A 349 3.28 -14.95 -15.87
CA SER A 349 3.67 -16.19 -16.56
C SER A 349 3.79 -15.99 -18.08
N SER A 350 2.90 -15.23 -18.70
CA SER A 350 2.91 -14.94 -20.14
C SER A 350 3.67 -13.68 -20.56
N ILE A 351 4.31 -12.95 -19.65
CA ILE A 351 5.04 -11.71 -19.96
C ILE A 351 6.50 -12.05 -20.29
N THR A 352 7.01 -11.57 -21.41
CA THR A 352 8.44 -11.66 -21.78
C THR A 352 9.02 -10.27 -21.98
N TYR A 353 10.34 -10.13 -21.91
CA TYR A 353 11.00 -8.86 -22.23
C TYR A 353 10.68 -8.41 -23.65
N GLU A 354 10.69 -9.33 -24.62
CA GLU A 354 10.29 -9.05 -26.00
C GLU A 354 8.89 -8.41 -26.09
N LYS A 355 7.91 -8.91 -25.33
CA LYS A 355 6.57 -8.31 -25.30
C LYS A 355 6.57 -6.91 -24.68
N LEU A 356 7.40 -6.69 -23.65
CA LEU A 356 7.52 -5.39 -22.97
C LEU A 356 8.31 -4.35 -23.78
N THR A 357 9.16 -4.78 -24.73
CA THR A 357 9.89 -3.90 -25.66
C THR A 357 9.00 -3.37 -26.80
N GLY A 358 7.78 -3.89 -26.96
CA GLY A 358 6.82 -3.42 -27.95
C GLY A 358 6.27 -2.01 -27.66
N ASP A 359 5.19 -1.65 -28.35
CA ASP A 359 4.66 -0.28 -28.35
C ASP A 359 4.02 0.17 -27.01
N SER A 360 3.70 -0.76 -26.10
CA SER A 360 3.04 -0.44 -24.83
C SER A 360 3.36 -1.45 -23.73
N GLY A 361 3.28 -0.99 -22.48
CA GLY A 361 3.37 -1.86 -21.31
C GLY A 361 2.18 -2.82 -21.17
N ILE A 362 2.32 -3.80 -20.27
CA ILE A 362 1.36 -4.91 -20.12
C ILE A 362 0.76 -4.92 -18.72
N GLN A 363 -0.56 -4.96 -18.61
CA GLN A 363 -1.25 -5.03 -17.31
C GLN A 363 -1.27 -6.46 -16.78
N TRP A 364 -0.85 -6.67 -15.53
CA TRP A 364 -1.04 -7.96 -14.86
C TRP A 364 -2.47 -8.08 -14.27
N PRO A 365 -3.01 -9.31 -14.14
CA PRO A 365 -2.41 -10.60 -14.50
C PRO A 365 -2.31 -10.81 -16.02
N CYS A 366 -1.24 -11.44 -16.47
CA CYS A 366 -1.01 -11.83 -17.85
C CYS A 366 -0.64 -13.32 -17.89
N THR A 367 -1.62 -14.14 -18.29
CA THR A 367 -1.59 -15.60 -18.24
C THR A 367 -1.73 -16.20 -19.64
N ALA A 368 -1.82 -17.52 -19.77
CA ALA A 368 -2.12 -18.15 -21.07
C ALA A 368 -3.52 -17.76 -21.59
N GLU A 369 -4.48 -17.57 -20.68
CA GLU A 369 -5.85 -17.11 -20.99
C GLU A 369 -5.90 -15.62 -21.33
N PHE A 370 -5.09 -14.80 -20.65
CA PHE A 370 -4.98 -13.35 -20.87
C PHE A 370 -3.58 -12.97 -21.36
N PRO A 371 -3.17 -13.35 -22.59
CA PRO A 371 -1.78 -13.24 -23.06
C PRO A 371 -1.30 -11.80 -23.32
N LEU A 372 -2.22 -10.84 -23.35
CA LEU A 372 -1.99 -9.39 -23.46
C LEU A 372 -2.27 -8.65 -22.14
N GLY A 373 -2.50 -9.39 -21.06
CA GLY A 373 -2.90 -8.83 -19.77
C GLY A 373 -4.40 -8.70 -19.59
N LYS A 374 -4.83 -8.63 -18.33
CA LYS A 374 -6.23 -8.47 -17.94
C LYS A 374 -6.48 -7.03 -17.47
N GLU A 375 -7.23 -6.29 -18.29
CA GLU A 375 -7.53 -4.87 -18.05
C GLU A 375 -8.24 -4.63 -16.70
N ARG A 376 -9.14 -5.55 -16.34
CA ARG A 376 -10.02 -5.39 -15.19
C ARG A 376 -10.10 -6.63 -14.33
N LEU A 377 -10.05 -6.42 -13.02
CA LEU A 377 -10.21 -7.48 -12.04
C LEU A 377 -11.67 -7.60 -11.62
N PHE A 378 -12.06 -8.79 -11.18
CA PHE A 378 -13.35 -9.07 -10.52
C PHE A 378 -14.59 -8.90 -11.40
N GLU A 379 -14.46 -9.05 -12.72
CA GLU A 379 -15.60 -9.01 -13.66
C GLU A 379 -16.57 -10.18 -13.45
N ASP A 380 -16.06 -11.29 -12.91
CA ASP A 380 -16.78 -12.48 -12.48
C ASP A 380 -17.35 -12.38 -11.05
N GLY A 381 -17.04 -11.29 -10.32
CA GLY A 381 -17.40 -11.14 -8.91
C GLY A 381 -16.71 -12.12 -7.97
N VAL A 382 -15.58 -12.73 -8.40
CA VAL A 382 -14.75 -13.63 -7.59
C VAL A 382 -13.51 -12.88 -7.12
N PHE A 383 -13.34 -12.79 -5.81
CA PHE A 383 -12.28 -12.08 -5.12
C PHE A 383 -11.25 -13.05 -4.53
N TYR A 384 -10.04 -12.56 -4.27
CA TYR A 384 -8.95 -13.34 -3.66
C TYR A 384 -9.10 -13.47 -2.14
N THR A 385 -10.28 -13.91 -1.70
CA THR A 385 -10.68 -14.05 -0.30
C THR A 385 -10.90 -15.51 0.10
N ASP A 386 -10.68 -16.46 -0.80
CA ASP A 386 -10.75 -17.87 -0.47
C ASP A 386 -9.66 -18.26 0.55
N ILE A 387 -10.01 -19.11 1.52
CA ILE A 387 -9.12 -19.47 2.63
C ILE A 387 -7.89 -20.27 2.20
N GLU A 388 -7.86 -20.82 1.00
CA GLU A 388 -6.65 -21.48 0.51
C GLU A 388 -5.76 -20.54 -0.32
N TYR A 389 -6.29 -19.38 -0.74
CA TYR A 389 -5.63 -18.46 -1.69
C TYR A 389 -5.31 -17.06 -1.14
N TYR A 390 -6.08 -16.58 -0.16
CA TYR A 390 -5.95 -15.29 0.50
C TYR A 390 -4.52 -14.96 0.98
N GLU A 391 -4.18 -13.68 0.96
CA GLU A 391 -2.87 -13.16 1.39
C GLU A 391 -2.76 -13.00 2.92
N SER A 392 -3.85 -12.64 3.58
CA SER A 392 -3.86 -12.34 5.01
C SER A 392 -5.26 -12.51 5.61
N PHE A 393 -5.34 -13.03 6.83
CA PHE A 393 -6.59 -13.07 7.59
C PHE A 393 -7.11 -11.66 7.93
N GLY A 394 -6.28 -10.63 7.72
CA GLY A 394 -6.57 -9.26 8.08
C GLY A 394 -6.30 -8.99 9.54
N HIS A 395 -6.68 -7.80 9.97
CA HIS A 395 -6.49 -7.33 11.32
C HIS A 395 -7.81 -6.73 11.82
N ASP A 396 -8.00 -6.75 13.13
CA ASP A 396 -9.02 -5.94 13.77
C ASP A 396 -8.74 -4.46 13.48
N LEU A 397 -9.72 -3.76 12.90
CA LEU A 397 -9.52 -2.39 12.40
C LEU A 397 -9.36 -1.34 13.51
N LYS A 398 -9.67 -1.69 14.76
CA LYS A 398 -9.57 -0.79 15.91
C LYS A 398 -8.27 -0.97 16.67
N THR A 399 -7.88 -2.22 16.91
CA THR A 399 -6.71 -2.58 17.72
C THR A 399 -5.47 -2.85 16.88
N GLY A 400 -5.64 -3.18 15.59
CA GLY A 400 -4.56 -3.62 14.71
C GLY A 400 -4.08 -5.04 15.01
N ALA A 401 -4.76 -5.80 15.88
CA ALA A 401 -4.40 -7.17 16.19
C ALA A 401 -4.69 -8.09 14.99
N PRO A 402 -3.79 -9.04 14.65
CA PRO A 402 -4.03 -9.98 13.56
C PRO A 402 -5.22 -10.89 13.88
N LEU A 403 -6.03 -11.19 12.86
CA LEU A 403 -7.15 -12.13 13.00
C LEU A 403 -6.66 -13.58 12.91
N SER A 404 -7.30 -14.47 13.65
CA SER A 404 -7.03 -15.91 13.59
C SER A 404 -7.65 -16.56 12.34
N LYS A 405 -7.13 -17.73 11.97
CA LYS A 405 -7.71 -18.57 10.91
C LYS A 405 -9.16 -18.89 11.19
N ASP A 406 -9.51 -19.24 12.42
CA ASP A 406 -10.87 -19.61 12.80
C ASP A 406 -11.84 -18.44 12.64
N ARG A 407 -11.42 -17.22 13.05
CA ARG A 407 -12.23 -16.02 12.88
C ARG A 407 -12.46 -15.72 11.41
N TYR A 408 -11.43 -15.83 10.57
CA TYR A 408 -11.58 -15.65 9.12
C TYR A 408 -12.47 -16.71 8.48
N SER A 409 -12.30 -17.97 8.89
CA SER A 409 -13.10 -19.11 8.41
C SER A 409 -14.58 -18.93 8.72
N SER A 410 -14.91 -18.36 9.89
CA SER A 410 -16.31 -18.10 10.29
C SER A 410 -17.04 -17.12 9.36
N LEU A 411 -16.31 -16.26 8.62
CA LEU A 411 -16.90 -15.36 7.63
C LEU A 411 -17.37 -16.09 6.37
N ASN A 412 -16.83 -17.30 6.13
CA ASN A 412 -17.08 -18.14 4.95
C ASN A 412 -17.11 -17.33 3.64
N PRO A 413 -16.03 -16.60 3.30
CA PRO A 413 -16.03 -15.72 2.15
C PRO A 413 -16.20 -16.49 0.84
N ALA A 414 -15.53 -17.63 0.65
CA ALA A 414 -15.63 -18.48 -0.54
C ALA A 414 -15.51 -17.68 -1.86
N GLY A 415 -14.49 -16.81 -1.94
CA GLY A 415 -14.29 -15.92 -3.08
C GLY A 415 -15.22 -14.70 -3.13
N ARG A 416 -16.12 -14.49 -2.17
CA ARG A 416 -16.91 -13.25 -2.05
C ARG A 416 -16.12 -12.14 -1.38
N ALA A 417 -16.40 -10.89 -1.73
CA ALA A 417 -15.80 -9.74 -1.07
C ALA A 417 -16.27 -9.63 0.37
N ILE A 418 -15.39 -9.13 1.25
CA ILE A 418 -15.68 -8.99 2.68
C ILE A 418 -15.85 -7.51 3.00
N LEU A 419 -17.06 -7.11 3.39
CA LEU A 419 -17.29 -5.79 3.95
C LEU A 419 -16.71 -5.73 5.36
N LYS A 420 -16.08 -4.60 5.70
CA LYS A 420 -15.46 -4.40 7.02
C LYS A 420 -16.15 -3.27 7.77
N ALA A 421 -16.76 -3.61 8.89
CA ALA A 421 -17.40 -2.67 9.80
C ALA A 421 -16.40 -2.16 10.85
N VAL A 422 -16.42 -0.86 11.15
CA VAL A 422 -15.59 -0.27 12.21
C VAL A 422 -16.17 1.08 12.65
N ASP A 423 -16.03 1.38 13.94
CA ASP A 423 -16.38 2.69 14.49
C ASP A 423 -15.27 3.72 14.30
N TYR A 424 -15.68 4.97 14.16
CA TYR A 424 -14.78 6.11 14.29
C TYR A 424 -14.16 6.15 15.68
N THR A 425 -12.85 6.36 15.72
CA THR A 425 -12.07 6.62 16.94
C THR A 425 -11.33 7.94 16.74
N PRO A 426 -11.49 8.91 17.66
CA PRO A 426 -10.82 10.20 17.53
C PRO A 426 -9.30 10.05 17.55
N PRO A 427 -8.57 10.91 16.81
CA PRO A 427 -7.11 10.91 16.87
C PRO A 427 -6.66 11.32 18.28
N ARG A 428 -5.51 10.78 18.70
CA ARG A 428 -4.93 11.09 20.02
C ARG A 428 -4.47 12.54 20.12
N GLU A 429 -4.06 13.11 18.99
CA GLU A 429 -3.66 14.50 18.84
C GLU A 429 -4.61 15.15 17.83
N VAL A 430 -5.00 16.39 18.13
CA VAL A 430 -5.78 17.21 17.21
C VAL A 430 -4.93 18.43 16.86
N PRO A 431 -4.87 18.83 15.57
CA PRO A 431 -4.20 20.05 15.18
C PRO A 431 -4.74 21.27 15.94
N ASP A 432 -3.84 22.17 16.33
CA ASP A 432 -4.19 23.45 16.94
C ASP A 432 -3.35 24.59 16.36
N LYS A 433 -3.41 25.79 16.96
CA LYS A 433 -2.68 26.95 16.45
C LYS A 433 -1.15 26.81 16.57
N GLU A 434 -0.66 26.04 17.54
CA GLU A 434 0.78 25.82 17.77
C GLU A 434 1.29 24.68 16.88
N TYR A 435 0.47 23.66 16.69
CA TYR A 435 0.72 22.50 15.83
C TYR A 435 -0.41 22.38 14.80
N PRO A 436 -0.36 23.15 13.71
CA PRO A 436 -1.43 23.20 12.71
C PRO A 436 -1.54 21.93 11.87
N CYS A 437 -0.65 20.96 12.06
CA CYS A 437 -0.67 19.65 11.40
C CYS A 437 -0.61 18.53 12.45
N ASP A 438 -1.29 17.43 12.15
CA ASP A 438 -1.33 16.23 13.00
C ASP A 438 0.06 15.56 13.08
N GLY A 439 0.42 15.01 14.23
CA GLY A 439 1.67 14.29 14.48
C GLY A 439 2.94 15.15 14.64
N LEU A 440 2.81 16.46 14.86
CA LEU A 440 3.94 17.38 15.08
C LEU A 440 4.29 17.63 16.55
N ARG A 441 3.49 17.15 17.51
CA ARG A 441 3.85 17.33 18.93
C ARG A 441 5.00 16.39 19.28
N PRO A 442 6.12 16.91 19.80
CA PRO A 442 7.15 16.05 20.34
C PRO A 442 6.58 15.28 21.54
N TYR A 443 6.69 13.95 21.51
CA TYR A 443 6.49 13.14 22.72
C TYR A 443 7.43 13.68 23.80
N ALA A 444 6.91 13.97 24.99
CA ALA A 444 7.66 14.52 26.11
C ALA A 444 8.74 13.52 26.60
N ALA A 445 9.86 13.45 25.89
CA ALA A 445 11.09 12.82 26.32
C ALA A 445 12.26 13.51 25.57
N SER A 446 13.18 14.07 26.36
CA SER A 446 14.41 14.78 25.97
C SER A 446 14.25 16.08 25.17
N ARG A 447 14.07 17.19 25.90
CA ARG A 447 14.67 18.48 25.51
C ARG A 447 16.15 18.37 25.85
N ASP A 448 17.00 18.25 24.83
CA ASP A 448 18.39 18.73 24.77
C ASP A 448 19.14 17.98 23.66
N PHE A 449 19.18 18.57 22.46
CA PHE A 449 20.18 18.20 21.45
C PHE A 449 20.70 19.47 20.77
N PRO A 450 22.02 19.59 20.54
CA PRO A 450 22.60 20.72 19.85
C PRO A 450 22.19 20.74 18.38
N SER A 451 21.98 21.95 17.86
CA SER A 451 21.60 22.21 16.48
C SER A 451 22.68 21.71 15.50
N VAL A 452 22.33 20.70 14.70
CA VAL A 452 23.12 20.36 13.50
C VAL A 452 22.83 21.44 12.46
N LYS A 453 23.81 22.33 12.22
CA LYS A 453 23.74 23.29 11.12
C LYS A 453 23.71 22.54 9.78
N PRO A 454 22.85 22.93 8.83
CA PRO A 454 22.93 22.39 7.48
C PRO A 454 24.25 22.79 6.84
N VAL A 455 25.08 21.82 6.49
CA VAL A 455 26.25 22.04 5.64
C VAL A 455 25.76 21.92 4.20
N TYR A 456 25.41 23.06 3.61
CA TYR A 456 25.39 23.19 2.15
C TYR A 456 26.81 23.60 1.73
N ALA A 457 27.50 22.71 1.03
CA ALA A 457 28.68 23.01 0.21
C ALA A 457 28.55 22.24 -1.10
#